data_AF-A0A537VRQ1-F1
#
_entry.id   AF-A0A537VRQ1-F1
#
_cell.length_a   1.000
_cell.length_b   1.000
_cell.length_c   1.000
_cell.angle_alpha   90.00
_cell.angle_beta   90.00
_cell.angle_gamma   90.00
#
_symmetry.space_group_name_H-M   'P 1'
#
loop_
_entity.id
_entity.type
_entity.pdbx_description
1 polymer ?
#
loop_
_entity_poly.entity_id
_entity_poly.type
_entity_poly.pdbx_seq_one_letter_code
_entity_poly.pdbx_strand_id
1 'polypeptide(L)'
;MKRLLDLQRVDSAIDRLTQRKADLPEQRTLDALASALEEARAAHAERNAGLGDVARDQSRLEGEVQMIEEKIKHESNRLYGGEITSPKELASI
;
A
#
# COMPACT_ATOMS: atom_id res chain seq x y z
N MET A 1 8.45 -58.66 32.08
CA MET A 1 9.59 -57.70 31.98
C MET A 1 9.91 -57.29 30.55
N LYS A 2 10.18 -58.20 29.60
CA LYS A 2 10.60 -57.85 28.22
C LYS A 2 9.69 -56.83 27.50
N ARG A 3 8.37 -57.07 27.50
CA ARG A 3 7.38 -56.16 26.88
C ARG A 3 7.35 -54.74 27.48
N LEU A 4 7.64 -54.59 28.77
CA LEU A 4 7.65 -53.28 29.43
C LEU A 4 8.90 -52.48 29.04
N LEU A 5 10.05 -53.15 28.91
CA LEU A 5 11.28 -52.55 28.40
C LEU A 5 11.15 -52.16 26.92
N ASP A 6 10.48 -52.98 26.12
CA ASP A 6 10.22 -52.65 24.71
C ASP A 6 9.31 -51.42 24.58
N LEU A 7 8.25 -51.33 25.38
CA LEU A 7 7.39 -50.15 25.45
C LEU A 7 8.18 -48.90 25.87
N GLN A 8 8.97 -49.00 26.94
CA GLN A 8 9.81 -47.89 27.41
C GLN A 8 10.80 -47.39 26.34
N ARG A 9 11.36 -48.31 25.53
CA ARG A 9 12.25 -47.93 24.40
C ARG A 9 11.50 -47.15 23.34
N VAL A 10 10.26 -47.53 23.04
CA VAL A 10 9.41 -46.82 22.07
C VAL A 10 9.06 -45.44 22.62
N ASP A 11 8.60 -45.34 23.87
CA ASP A 11 8.26 -44.06 24.52
C ASP A 11 9.47 -43.11 24.52
N SER A 12 10.63 -43.60 24.95
CA SER A 12 11.87 -42.81 24.93
C SER A 12 12.29 -42.37 23.52
N ALA A 13 11.94 -43.15 22.49
CA ALA A 13 12.21 -42.77 21.10
C ALA A 13 11.23 -41.70 20.61
N ILE A 14 9.96 -41.80 20.98
CA ILE A 14 8.93 -40.79 20.69
C ILE A 14 9.30 -39.46 21.34
N ASP A 15 9.70 -39.46 22.61
CA ASP A 15 10.09 -38.23 23.32
C ASP A 15 11.28 -37.54 22.64
N ARG A 16 12.32 -38.30 22.28
CA ARG A 16 13.48 -37.76 21.56
C ARG A 16 13.11 -37.17 20.20
N LEU A 17 12.23 -37.83 19.45
CA LEU A 17 11.80 -37.34 18.14
C LEU A 17 10.91 -36.10 18.27
N THR A 18 10.06 -36.06 19.30
CA THR A 18 9.20 -34.91 19.61
C THR A 18 10.05 -33.71 19.96
N GLN A 19 11.04 -33.88 20.85
CA GLN A 19 11.95 -32.81 21.22
C GLN A 19 12.77 -32.32 20.03
N ARG A 20 13.32 -33.24 19.24
CA ARG A 20 14.07 -32.90 18.03
C ARG A 20 13.22 -32.15 17.02
N LYS A 21 11.94 -32.50 16.88
CA LYS A 21 10.99 -31.80 16.01
C LYS A 21 10.70 -30.39 16.53
N ALA A 22 10.51 -30.23 17.84
CA ALA A 22 10.28 -28.92 18.45
C ALA A 22 11.50 -27.99 18.30
N ASP A 23 12.71 -28.56 18.37
CA ASP A 23 13.96 -27.80 18.30
C ASP A 23 14.51 -27.62 16.87
N LEU A 24 13.80 -28.09 15.83
CA LEU A 24 14.20 -27.97 14.43
C LEU A 24 14.52 -26.50 14.10
N PRO A 25 15.79 -26.16 13.80
CA PRO A 25 16.16 -24.81 13.39
C PRO A 25 15.35 -24.30 12.20
N GLU A 26 14.96 -25.20 11.31
CA GLU A 26 14.14 -24.93 10.13
C GLU A 26 12.77 -24.37 10.50
N GLN A 27 12.14 -24.84 11.60
CA GLN A 27 10.87 -24.29 12.06
C GLN A 27 11.05 -22.84 12.52
N ARG A 28 12.12 -22.55 13.27
CA ARG A 28 12.44 -21.18 13.69
C ARG A 28 12.72 -20.27 12.49
N THR A 29 13.40 -20.78 11.46
CA THR A 29 13.63 -20.05 10.22
C THR A 29 12.32 -19.78 9.49
N LEU A 30 11.42 -20.76 9.40
CA LEU A 30 10.10 -20.58 8.80
C LEU A 30 9.27 -19.53 9.54
N ASP A 31 9.25 -19.58 10.87
CA ASP A 31 8.50 -18.62 11.69
C ASP A 31 9.05 -17.20 11.52
N ALA A 32 10.38 -17.05 11.47
CA ALA A 32 11.03 -15.76 11.20
C ALA A 32 10.71 -15.22 9.80
N LEU A 33 10.76 -16.08 8.77
CA LEU A 33 10.39 -15.71 7.41
C LEU A 33 8.91 -15.34 7.29
N ALA A 34 8.02 -16.05 7.99
CA ALA A 34 6.61 -15.74 8.04
C ALA A 34 6.35 -14.37 8.68
N SER A 35 7.02 -14.05 9.79
CA SER A 35 6.94 -12.71 10.40
C SER A 35 7.42 -11.62 9.45
N ALA A 36 8.59 -11.80 8.82
CA ALA A 36 9.13 -10.85 7.86
C ALA A 36 8.22 -10.65 6.64
N LEU A 37 7.54 -11.71 6.19
CA LEU A 37 6.57 -11.63 5.10
C LEU A 37 5.33 -10.83 5.50
N GLU A 38 4.80 -11.03 6.71
CA GLU A 38 3.65 -10.26 7.19
C GLU A 38 3.99 -8.77 7.38
N GLU A 39 5.18 -8.46 7.91
CA GLU A 39 5.67 -7.08 7.99
C GLU A 39 5.78 -6.42 6.60
N ALA A 40 6.35 -7.15 5.63
CA ALA A 40 6.47 -6.67 4.26
C ALA A 40 5.09 -6.45 3.61
N ARG A 41 4.12 -7.33 3.87
CA ARG A 41 2.74 -7.19 3.39
C ARG A 41 2.05 -5.96 3.98
N ALA A 42 2.20 -5.73 5.28
CA ALA A 42 1.66 -4.55 5.95
C ALA A 42 2.24 -3.26 5.37
N ALA A 43 3.57 -3.18 5.24
CA ALA A 43 4.23 -2.01 4.67
C ALA A 43 3.86 -1.77 3.21
N HIS A 44 3.65 -2.83 2.43
CA HIS A 44 3.19 -2.71 1.04
C HIS A 44 1.74 -2.20 0.97
N ALA A 45 0.85 -2.70 1.83
CA ALA A 45 -0.54 -2.23 1.91
C ALA A 45 -0.62 -0.74 2.27
N GLU A 46 0.17 -0.30 3.25
CA GLU A 46 0.27 1.12 3.65
C GLU A 46 0.73 2.00 2.49
N ARG A 47 1.81 1.61 1.80
CA ARG A 47 2.33 2.36 0.64
C ARG A 47 1.33 2.42 -0.50
N ASN A 48 0.61 1.34 -0.78
CA ASN A 48 -0.41 1.34 -1.83
C ASN A 48 -1.61 2.23 -1.48
N ALA A 49 -2.01 2.28 -0.21
CA ALA A 49 -3.03 3.22 0.24
C ALA A 49 -2.57 4.67 0.01
N GLY A 50 -1.34 5.00 0.42
CA GLY A 50 -0.75 6.32 0.21
C GLY A 50 -0.63 6.69 -1.28
N LEU A 51 -0.27 5.74 -2.14
CA LEU A 51 -0.22 5.97 -3.59
C LEU A 51 -1.62 6.27 -4.16
N GLY A 52 -2.65 5.60 -3.68
CA GLY A 52 -4.04 5.88 -4.05
C GLY A 52 -4.52 7.26 -3.61
N ASP A 53 -4.08 7.74 -2.44
CA ASP A 53 -4.36 9.10 -1.96
C ASP A 53 -3.69 10.15 -2.86
N VAL A 54 -2.40 9.99 -3.12
CA VAL A 54 -1.63 10.90 -3.99
C VAL A 54 -2.21 10.95 -5.40
N ALA A 55 -2.61 9.81 -5.98
CA ALA A 55 -3.22 9.78 -7.31
C ALA A 55 -4.55 10.53 -7.38
N ARG A 56 -5.38 10.46 -6.33
CA ARG A 56 -6.62 11.23 -6.24
C ARG A 56 -6.36 12.72 -6.14
N ASP A 57 -5.39 13.12 -5.32
CA ASP A 57 -5.00 14.53 -5.20
C ASP A 57 -4.42 15.08 -6.50
N GLN A 58 -3.58 14.31 -7.19
CA GLN A 58 -3.05 14.68 -8.49
C GLN A 58 -4.19 14.93 -9.49
N SER A 59 -5.14 14.00 -9.63
CA SER A 59 -6.26 14.14 -10.56
C SER A 59 -7.15 15.35 -10.23
N ARG A 60 -7.38 15.63 -8.94
CA ARG A 60 -8.12 16.82 -8.51
C ARG A 60 -7.38 18.10 -8.91
N LEU A 61 -6.09 18.20 -8.61
CA LEU A 61 -5.28 19.38 -8.94
C LEU A 61 -5.16 19.59 -10.44
N GLU A 62 -5.01 18.53 -11.24
CA GLU A 62 -5.03 18.61 -12.70
C GLU A 62 -6.36 19.17 -13.22
N GLY A 63 -7.49 18.75 -12.64
CA GLY A 63 -8.80 19.31 -12.96
C GLY A 63 -8.94 20.80 -12.59
N GLU A 64 -8.40 21.20 -11.43
CA GLU A 64 -8.35 22.61 -11.01
C GLU A 64 -7.52 23.47 -11.97
N VAL A 65 -6.36 22.96 -12.41
CA VAL A 65 -5.50 23.62 -13.41
C VAL A 65 -6.26 23.77 -14.72
N GLN A 66 -6.91 22.71 -15.21
CA GLN A 66 -7.67 22.77 -16.46
C GLN A 66 -8.79 23.82 -16.40
N MET A 67 -9.55 23.88 -15.29
CA MET A 67 -10.60 24.89 -15.12
C MET A 67 -10.02 26.32 -15.15
N ILE A 68 -8.85 26.54 -14.56
CA ILE A 68 -8.17 27.84 -14.58
C ILE A 68 -7.70 28.18 -16.00
N GLU A 69 -7.12 27.23 -16.72
CA GLU A 69 -6.69 27.41 -18.12
C GLU A 69 -7.86 27.76 -19.04
N GLU A 70 -9.00 27.07 -18.89
CA GLU A 70 -10.22 27.36 -19.63
C GLU A 70 -10.75 28.76 -19.32
N LYS A 71 -10.74 29.16 -18.04
CA LYS A 71 -11.13 30.51 -17.62
C LYS A 71 -10.20 31.58 -18.20
N ILE A 72 -8.89 31.37 -18.13
CA ILE A 72 -7.89 32.29 -18.72
C ILE A 72 -8.13 32.42 -20.23
N LYS A 73 -8.35 31.31 -20.93
CA LYS A 73 -8.63 31.32 -22.36
C LYS A 73 -9.92 32.09 -22.69
N HIS A 74 -10.98 31.88 -21.89
CA HIS A 74 -12.23 32.59 -22.06
C HIS A 74 -12.07 34.10 -21.86
N GLU A 75 -11.43 34.53 -20.77
CA GLU A 75 -11.20 35.95 -20.51
C GLU A 75 -10.27 36.59 -21.54
N SER A 76 -9.22 35.88 -21.97
CA SER A 76 -8.32 36.33 -23.04
C SER A 76 -9.06 36.53 -24.36
N ASN A 77 -9.95 35.60 -24.72
CA ASN A 77 -10.81 35.74 -25.91
C ASN A 77 -11.76 36.93 -25.78
N ARG A 78 -12.36 37.18 -24.61
CA ARG A 78 -13.20 38.37 -24.40
C ARG A 78 -12.41 39.66 -24.59
N LEU A 79 -11.20 39.72 -24.02
CA LEU A 79 -10.35 40.90 -24.04
C LEU A 79 -9.78 41.21 -25.44
N TYR A 80 -9.32 40.19 -26.16
CA TYR A 80 -8.58 40.36 -27.42
C TYR A 80 -9.36 39.96 -28.68
N GLY A 81 -10.44 39.19 -28.55
CA GLY A 81 -11.26 38.70 -29.65
C GLY A 81 -12.31 39.70 -30.16
N GLY A 82 -12.39 40.89 -29.57
CA GLY A 82 -13.29 41.96 -30.00
C GLY A 82 -14.73 41.87 -29.49
N GLU A 83 -15.01 40.99 -28.51
CA GLU A 83 -16.33 40.91 -27.86
C GLU A 83 -16.58 42.09 -26.91
N ILE A 84 -15.55 42.63 -26.25
CA ILE A 84 -15.68 43.84 -25.43
C ILE A 84 -15.76 45.05 -26.35
N THR A 85 -16.98 45.56 -26.51
CA THR A 85 -17.30 46.72 -27.35
C THR A 85 -17.42 48.03 -26.55
N SER A 86 -17.30 47.97 -25.20
CA SER A 86 -17.44 49.13 -24.31
C SER A 86 -16.36 49.17 -23.21
N PRO A 87 -15.73 50.35 -22.95
CA PRO A 87 -14.77 50.54 -21.83
C PRO A 87 -15.35 50.21 -20.45
N LYS A 88 -16.68 50.24 -20.29
CA LYS A 88 -17.36 49.96 -19.02
C LYS A 88 -17.38 48.46 -18.68
N GLU A 89 -17.36 47.60 -19.69
CA GLU A 89 -17.29 46.13 -19.51
C GLU A 89 -15.88 45.68 -19.11
N LEU A 90 -14.84 46.41 -19.54
CA LEU A 90 -13.45 46.17 -19.17
C LEU A 90 -13.19 46.38 -17.67
N ALA A 91 -13.97 47.25 -17.02
CA ALA A 91 -13.84 47.56 -15.59
C ALA A 91 -14.56 46.55 -14.67
N SER A 92 -15.28 45.57 -15.24
CA SER A 92 -16.06 44.56 -14.50
C SER A 92 -15.56 43.12 -14.70
N ILE A 93 -14.41 42.95 -15.37
CA ILE A 93 -13.61 41.72 -15.41
C ILE A 93 -12.59 41.77 -14.29
#